data_AF-A0A444I0V6-F1
#
_entry.id   AF-A0A444I0V6-F1
#
_cell.length_a   1.000
_cell.length_b   1.000
_cell.length_c   1.000
_cell.angle_alpha   90.00
_cell.angle_beta   90.00
_cell.angle_gamma   90.00
#
_symmetry.space_group_name_H-M   'P 1'
#
loop_
_entity.id
_entity.type
_entity.pdbx_description
1 polymer ?
#
loop_
_entity_poly.entity_id
_entity_poly.type
_entity_poly.pdbx_seq_one_letter_code
_entity_poly.pdbx_strand_id
1 'polypeptide(L)'
;MNKHPAQLDFFLEPLFPVRHAAVTIDIERFRSKLKRAMAQAIRECPHSREVVAARMAQYLGLPNLSKTTLDAYTAESKNTHDISLVRFKAFIRATGALWLWDLIVSEDGLTMLEGDEARLAEIARLQQEQKALAAELKVLRSTPIIIKRRART
;
A
#
# COMPACT_ATOMS: atom_id res chain seq x y z
N MET A 1 10.76 -18.24 32.12
CA MET A 1 9.67 -17.36 31.66
C MET A 1 9.58 -17.52 30.14
N ASN A 2 8.59 -18.26 29.64
CA ASN A 2 8.46 -18.51 28.20
C ASN A 2 8.04 -17.21 27.51
N LYS A 3 8.88 -16.69 26.61
CA LYS A 3 8.52 -15.56 25.74
C LYS A 3 7.28 -15.94 24.95
N HIS A 4 6.20 -15.19 25.11
CA HIS A 4 4.98 -15.39 24.35
C HIS A 4 5.29 -15.07 22.87
N PRO A 5 4.86 -15.88 21.89
CA PRO A 5 5.24 -15.68 20.48
C PRO A 5 4.74 -14.37 19.85
N ALA A 6 3.79 -13.68 20.50
CA ALA A 6 3.36 -12.33 20.12
C ALA A 6 4.15 -11.19 20.80
N GLN A 7 5.06 -11.52 21.71
CA GLN A 7 5.95 -10.56 22.34
C GLN A 7 7.13 -10.34 21.37
N LEU A 8 6.91 -9.45 20.39
CA LEU A 8 8.01 -8.86 19.63
C LEU A 8 9.04 -8.36 20.66
N ASP A 9 10.32 -8.70 20.47
CA ASP A 9 11.38 -8.05 21.26
C ASP A 9 11.13 -6.54 21.16
N PHE A 10 11.07 -5.83 22.29
CA PHE A 10 10.71 -4.40 22.39
C PHE A 10 11.55 -3.47 21.49
N PHE A 11 12.56 -4.00 20.81
CA PHE A 11 13.50 -3.32 19.94
C PHE A 11 13.31 -3.62 18.44
N LEU A 12 12.32 -4.45 18.07
CA LEU A 12 12.01 -4.75 16.67
C LEU A 12 10.74 -4.01 16.27
N GLU A 13 10.90 -2.84 15.63
CA GLU A 13 9.78 -2.20 14.93
C GLU A 13 9.37 -3.08 13.74
N PRO A 14 8.06 -3.37 13.58
CA PRO A 14 7.60 -4.16 12.45
C PRO A 14 7.90 -3.41 11.15
N LEU A 15 8.51 -4.12 10.19
CA LEU A 15 8.87 -3.57 8.88
C LEU A 15 7.64 -3.00 8.13
N PHE A 16 6.46 -3.59 8.38
CA PHE A 16 5.19 -3.13 7.83
C PHE A 16 4.24 -2.75 8.97
N PRO A 17 3.64 -1.55 8.94
CA PRO A 17 2.69 -1.13 9.95
C PRO A 17 1.41 -1.98 9.86
N VAL A 18 0.94 -2.48 11.01
CA VAL A 18 -0.41 -3.03 11.13
C VAL A 18 -1.37 -1.87 11.31
N ARG A 19 -2.28 -1.69 10.35
CA ARG A 19 -3.25 -0.60 10.34
C ARG A 19 -4.66 -1.12 10.57
N HIS A 20 -5.49 -0.29 11.17
CA HIS A 20 -6.90 -0.55 11.38
C HIS A 20 -7.71 0.52 10.68
N ALA A 21 -8.84 0.12 10.08
CA ALA A 21 -9.73 1.05 9.43
C ALA A 21 -10.32 2.03 10.45
N ALA A 22 -10.35 3.31 10.11
CA ALA A 22 -11.03 4.33 10.88
C ALA A 22 -12.55 4.06 10.84
N VAL A 23 -13.20 4.23 12.00
CA VAL A 23 -14.66 4.03 12.12
C VAL A 23 -15.44 5.14 11.40
N THR A 24 -14.87 6.33 11.31
CA THR A 24 -15.45 7.50 10.64
C THR A 24 -14.40 8.21 9.80
N ILE A 25 -14.83 8.83 8.71
CA ILE A 25 -13.95 9.55 7.78
C ILE A 25 -14.09 11.06 8.03
N ASP A 26 -12.98 11.72 8.37
CA ASP A 26 -12.88 13.18 8.44
C ASP A 26 -12.33 13.73 7.11
N ILE A 27 -13.25 14.06 6.20
CA ILE A 27 -12.93 14.48 4.83
C ILE A 27 -12.12 15.78 4.79
N GLU A 28 -12.38 16.72 5.70
CA GLU A 28 -11.68 18.00 5.70
C GLU A 28 -10.24 17.84 6.18
N ARG A 29 -10.02 17.04 7.23
CA ARG A 29 -8.69 16.66 7.67
C ARG A 29 -7.94 15.90 6.58
N PHE A 30 -8.60 14.96 5.91
CA PHE A 30 -8.02 14.20 4.80
C PHE A 30 -7.60 15.13 3.65
N ARG A 31 -8.47 16.08 3.26
CA ARG A 31 -8.17 17.09 2.24
C ARG A 31 -6.92 17.89 2.58
N SER A 32 -6.80 18.45 3.80
CA SER A 32 -5.60 19.20 4.22
C SER A 32 -4.36 18.31 4.20
N LYS A 33 -4.45 17.08 4.73
CA LYS A 33 -3.34 16.11 4.74
C LYS A 33 -2.86 15.78 3.33
N LEU A 34 -3.79 15.54 2.39
CA LEU A 34 -3.49 15.26 0.99
C LEU A 34 -2.79 16.44 0.31
N LYS A 35 -3.32 17.66 0.48
CA LYS A 35 -2.74 18.87 -0.10
C LYS A 35 -1.31 19.12 0.41
N ARG A 36 -1.09 18.98 1.72
CA ARG A 36 0.25 19.09 2.34
C ARG A 36 1.21 18.04 1.80
N ALA A 37 0.76 16.79 1.67
CA ALA A 37 1.57 15.71 1.14
C ALA A 37 1.93 15.92 -0.34
N MET A 38 1.00 16.41 -1.17
CA MET A 38 1.29 16.76 -2.56
C MET A 38 2.26 17.95 -2.64
N ALA A 39 2.11 18.96 -1.78
CA ALA A 39 3.06 20.07 -1.70
C ALA A 39 4.47 19.60 -1.29
N GLN A 40 4.57 18.62 -0.39
CA GLN A 40 5.82 17.96 -0.05
C GLN A 40 6.41 17.21 -1.26
N ALA A 41 5.61 16.41 -1.96
CA ALA A 41 6.05 15.70 -3.15
C ALA A 41 6.59 16.64 -4.25
N ILE A 42 6.00 17.83 -4.41
CA ILE A 42 6.55 18.86 -5.32
C ILE A 42 7.92 19.37 -4.83
N ARG A 43 8.10 19.60 -3.53
CA ARG A 43 9.37 20.10 -2.97
C ARG A 43 10.51 19.09 -3.08
N GLU A 44 10.19 17.81 -2.92
CA GLU A 44 11.15 16.70 -3.01
C GLU A 44 11.42 16.26 -4.45
N CYS A 45 10.54 16.64 -5.39
CA CYS A 45 10.71 16.34 -6.80
C CYS A 45 11.91 17.12 -7.38
N PRO A 46 12.83 16.47 -8.12
CA PRO A 46 13.97 17.14 -8.75
C PRO A 46 13.57 18.04 -9.93
N HIS A 47 12.31 18.04 -10.34
CA HIS A 47 11.80 18.79 -11.49
C HIS A 47 11.01 20.01 -11.05
N SER A 48 11.08 21.09 -11.84
CA SER A 48 10.29 22.28 -11.57
C SER A 48 8.79 21.99 -11.69
N ARG A 49 7.96 22.83 -11.08
CA ARG A 49 6.49 22.73 -11.14
C ARG A 49 5.97 22.78 -12.59
N GLU A 50 6.60 23.58 -13.43
CA GLU A 50 6.28 23.69 -14.86
C GLU A 50 6.54 22.36 -15.58
N VAL A 51 7.66 21.70 -15.28
CA VAL A 51 7.98 20.37 -15.84
C VAL A 51 7.00 19.31 -15.32
N VAL A 52 6.66 19.33 -14.04
CA VAL A 52 5.65 18.41 -13.47
C VAL A 52 4.30 18.61 -14.16
N ALA A 53 3.85 19.85 -14.34
CA ALA A 53 2.60 20.15 -15.02
C ALA A 53 2.60 19.69 -16.49
N ALA A 54 3.71 19.90 -17.21
CA ALA A 54 3.86 19.41 -18.58
C ALA A 54 3.79 17.88 -18.66
N ARG A 55 4.47 17.16 -17.75
CA ARG A 55 4.40 15.69 -17.66
C ARG A 55 2.99 15.21 -17.33
N MET A 56 2.30 15.88 -16.41
CA MET A 56 0.91 15.56 -16.12
C MET A 56 0.03 15.72 -17.37
N ALA A 57 0.20 16.79 -18.14
CA ALA A 57 -0.54 17.00 -19.39
C ALA A 57 -0.31 15.85 -20.38
N GLN A 58 0.95 15.40 -20.53
CA GLN A 58 1.29 14.24 -21.35
C GLN A 58 0.56 12.97 -20.90
N TYR A 59 0.58 12.64 -19.60
CA TYR A 59 -0.12 11.47 -19.07
C TYR A 59 -1.65 11.56 -19.20
N LEU A 60 -2.20 12.77 -19.19
CA LEU A 60 -3.63 13.01 -19.30
C LEU A 60 -4.11 13.13 -20.75
N GLY A 61 -3.20 13.14 -21.73
CA GLY A 61 -3.55 13.40 -23.14
C GLY A 61 -4.10 14.82 -23.37
N LEU A 62 -3.69 15.79 -22.54
CA LEU A 62 -4.12 17.17 -22.64
C LEU A 62 -3.08 18.01 -23.39
N PRO A 63 -3.52 19.05 -24.14
CA PRO A 63 -2.59 19.93 -24.84
C PRO A 63 -1.69 20.70 -23.88
N ASN A 64 -2.20 21.07 -22.69
CA ASN A 64 -1.42 21.65 -21.61
C ASN A 64 -2.10 21.45 -20.25
N LEU A 65 -1.31 21.63 -19.19
CA LEU A 65 -1.79 21.82 -17.82
C LEU A 65 -1.01 22.99 -17.25
N SER A 66 -1.71 24.01 -16.76
CA SER A 66 -1.03 25.20 -16.24
C SER A 66 -0.38 24.96 -14.88
N LYS A 67 0.73 25.65 -14.61
CA LYS A 67 1.35 25.71 -13.28
C LYS A 67 0.34 26.16 -12.22
N THR A 68 -0.48 27.17 -12.53
CA THR A 68 -1.50 27.69 -11.62
C THR A 68 -2.54 26.62 -11.22
N THR A 69 -2.90 25.73 -12.15
CA THR A 69 -3.77 24.59 -11.87
C THR A 69 -3.09 23.61 -10.92
N LEU A 70 -1.81 23.29 -11.16
CA LEU A 70 -1.03 22.44 -10.26
C LEU A 70 -0.91 23.05 -8.85
N ASP A 71 -0.56 24.33 -8.76
CA ASP A 71 -0.46 25.06 -7.50
C ASP A 71 -1.80 25.06 -6.75
N ALA A 72 -2.92 25.14 -7.48
CA ALA A 72 -4.24 25.11 -6.88
C ALA A 72 -4.58 23.75 -6.24
N TYR A 73 -4.13 22.65 -6.84
CA TYR A 73 -4.30 21.32 -6.26
C TYR A 73 -3.53 21.18 -4.94
N THR A 74 -2.34 21.75 -4.85
CA THR A 74 -1.47 21.58 -3.65
C THR A 74 -1.67 22.62 -2.56
N ALA A 75 -2.32 23.75 -2.85
CA ALA A 75 -2.53 24.81 -1.87
C ALA A 75 -3.59 24.43 -0.82
N GLU A 76 -3.20 24.37 0.46
CA GLU A 76 -4.10 24.14 1.61
C GLU A 76 -5.15 25.24 1.74
N SER A 77 -4.85 26.48 1.32
CA SER A 77 -5.81 27.60 1.35
C SER A 77 -6.92 27.52 0.29
N LYS A 78 -6.86 26.56 -0.64
CA LYS A 78 -7.85 26.40 -1.72
C LYS A 78 -8.71 25.16 -1.52
N ASN A 79 -9.83 25.34 -0.83
CA ASN A 79 -10.73 24.25 -0.44
C ASN A 79 -11.67 23.79 -1.59
N THR A 80 -11.72 24.52 -2.70
CA THR A 80 -12.60 24.23 -3.84
C THR A 80 -11.90 23.52 -5.00
N HIS A 81 -10.57 23.40 -4.93
CA HIS A 81 -9.75 22.84 -6.01
C HIS A 81 -9.19 21.49 -5.58
N ASP A 82 -10.08 20.53 -5.40
CA ASP A 82 -9.72 19.15 -5.13
C ASP A 82 -9.27 18.46 -6.42
N ILE A 83 -8.18 17.71 -6.33
CA ILE A 83 -7.66 16.97 -7.48
C ILE A 83 -8.50 15.72 -7.70
N SER A 84 -9.00 15.53 -8.93
CA SER A 84 -9.64 14.27 -9.32
C SER A 84 -8.63 13.11 -9.29
N LEU A 85 -9.07 11.89 -8.98
CA LEU A 85 -8.21 10.70 -8.94
C LEU A 85 -7.38 10.48 -10.21
N VAL A 86 -7.97 10.74 -11.39
CA VAL A 86 -7.28 10.62 -12.69
C VAL A 86 -6.07 11.57 -12.77
N ARG A 87 -6.26 12.84 -12.36
CA ARG A 87 -5.17 13.83 -12.30
C ARG A 87 -4.17 13.53 -11.20
N PHE A 88 -4.62 12.98 -10.08
CA PHE A 88 -3.74 12.56 -9.00
C PHE A 88 -2.81 11.42 -9.43
N LYS A 89 -3.32 10.43 -10.19
CA LYS A 89 -2.49 9.39 -10.80
C LYS A 89 -1.44 9.97 -11.74
N ALA A 90 -1.81 10.94 -12.57
CA ALA A 90 -0.86 11.65 -13.43
C ALA A 90 0.18 12.43 -12.62
N PHE A 91 -0.23 13.08 -11.53
CA PHE A 91 0.65 13.79 -10.61
C PHE A 91 1.69 12.85 -9.99
N ILE A 92 1.27 11.71 -9.43
CA ILE A 92 2.16 10.69 -8.86
C ILE A 92 3.18 10.21 -9.91
N ARG A 93 2.73 9.95 -11.14
CA ARG A 93 3.63 9.52 -12.23
C ARG A 93 4.59 10.63 -12.67
N ALA A 94 4.17 11.89 -12.61
CA ALA A 94 5.00 13.03 -12.99
C ALA A 94 6.08 13.35 -11.94
N THR A 95 5.78 13.15 -10.65
CA THR A 95 6.68 13.41 -9.52
C THR A 95 7.48 12.18 -9.07
N GLY A 96 7.00 10.97 -9.37
CA GLY A 96 7.58 9.72 -8.86
C GLY A 96 7.20 9.40 -7.40
N ALA A 97 6.35 10.22 -6.77
CA ALA A 97 6.01 10.07 -5.35
C ALA A 97 4.96 8.97 -5.11
N LEU A 98 5.35 7.70 -5.30
CA LEU A 98 4.47 6.53 -5.13
C LEU A 98 3.90 6.41 -3.72
N TRP A 99 4.63 6.85 -2.69
CA TRP A 99 4.20 6.86 -1.29
C TRP A 99 2.88 7.60 -1.05
N LEU A 100 2.48 8.51 -1.95
CA LEU A 100 1.20 9.20 -1.88
C LEU A 100 0.00 8.23 -1.96
N TRP A 101 0.14 7.06 -2.59
CA TRP A 101 -0.91 6.04 -2.58
C TRP A 101 -1.11 5.44 -1.19
N ASP A 102 -0.02 5.23 -0.44
CA ASP A 102 -0.09 4.74 0.93
C ASP A 102 -0.88 5.71 1.83
N LEU A 103 -0.70 7.02 1.62
CA LEU A 103 -1.49 8.04 2.29
C LEU A 103 -2.99 7.88 2.03
N ILE A 104 -3.39 7.64 0.77
CA ILE A 104 -4.80 7.51 0.39
C ILE A 104 -5.46 6.32 1.10
N VAL A 105 -4.76 5.20 1.20
CA VAL A 105 -5.33 3.94 1.69
C VAL A 105 -5.12 3.71 3.19
N SER A 106 -4.24 4.50 3.83
CA SER A 106 -3.81 4.30 5.23
C SER A 106 -4.95 4.30 6.25
N GLU A 107 -5.95 5.17 6.07
CA GLU A 107 -7.06 5.33 7.00
C GLU A 107 -8.10 4.19 6.87
N ASP A 108 -8.02 3.41 5.79
CA ASP A 108 -8.87 2.22 5.55
C ASP A 108 -8.24 0.94 6.11
N GLY A 109 -7.16 1.05 6.90
CA GLY A 109 -6.44 -0.10 7.44
C GLY A 109 -5.59 -0.84 6.39
N LEU A 110 -5.37 -0.22 5.24
CA LEU A 110 -4.60 -0.79 4.14
C LEU A 110 -3.15 -0.31 4.19
N THR A 111 -2.24 -1.17 3.72
CA THR A 111 -0.81 -0.88 3.59
C THR A 111 -0.42 -1.13 2.14
N MET A 112 0.23 -0.14 1.52
CA MET A 112 0.77 -0.31 0.17
C MET A 112 2.09 -1.08 0.23
N LEU A 113 2.24 -2.10 -0.61
CA LEU A 113 3.48 -2.85 -0.81
C LEU A 113 3.96 -2.66 -2.26
N GLU A 114 5.24 -2.34 -2.44
CA GLU A 114 5.84 -2.15 -3.76
C GLU A 114 6.54 -3.42 -4.25
N GLY A 115 6.16 -3.90 -5.45
CA GLY A 115 6.90 -4.91 -6.22
C GLY A 115 7.37 -6.13 -5.42
N ASP A 116 8.66 -6.12 -5.02
CA ASP A 116 9.30 -7.22 -4.29
C ASP A 116 8.74 -7.41 -2.86
N GLU A 117 8.22 -6.36 -2.22
CA GLU A 117 7.54 -6.48 -0.92
C GLU A 117 6.25 -7.31 -1.02
N ALA A 118 5.49 -7.11 -2.10
CA ALA A 118 4.31 -7.92 -2.38
C ALA A 118 4.67 -9.39 -2.66
N ARG A 119 5.82 -9.64 -3.29
CA ARG A 119 6.34 -11.01 -3.47
C ARG A 119 6.71 -11.66 -2.13
N LEU A 120 7.34 -10.91 -1.23
CA LEU A 120 7.64 -11.40 0.13
C LEU A 120 6.36 -11.75 0.90
N ALA A 121 5.32 -10.94 0.78
CA ALA A 121 4.02 -11.23 1.38
C ALA A 121 3.41 -12.55 0.86
N GLU A 122 3.51 -12.82 -0.45
CA GLU A 122 3.03 -14.08 -1.03
C GLU A 122 3.85 -15.29 -0.56
N ILE A 123 5.18 -15.15 -0.45
CA ILE A 123 6.04 -16.19 0.11
C ILE A 123 5.61 -16.51 1.56
N ALA A 124 5.36 -15.49 2.37
CA ALA A 124 4.91 -15.67 3.74
C ALA A 124 3.55 -16.37 3.82
N ARG A 125 2.61 -16.03 2.93
CA ARG A 125 1.30 -16.70 2.82
C ARG A 125 1.45 -18.19 2.50
N LEU A 126 2.26 -18.53 1.50
CA LEU A 126 2.52 -19.93 1.10
C LEU A 126 3.19 -20.73 2.22
N GLN A 127 4.07 -20.12 3.01
CA GLN A 127 4.69 -20.77 4.16
C GLN A 127 3.67 -21.08 5.27
N GLN A 128 2.68 -20.21 5.49
CA GLN A 128 1.60 -20.48 6.45
C GLN A 128 0.73 -21.66 5.98
N GLU A 129 0.43 -21.72 4.68
CA GLU A 129 -0.32 -22.81 4.07
C GLU A 129 0.42 -24.15 4.18
N GLN A 130 1.74 -24.16 3.89
CA GLN A 130 2.57 -25.34 4.10
C GLN A 130 2.56 -25.82 5.55
N LYS A 131 2.62 -24.92 6.53
CA LYS A 131 2.54 -25.28 7.95
C LYS A 131 1.20 -25.90 8.30
N ALA A 132 0.09 -25.37 7.76
CA ALA A 132 -1.24 -25.92 7.97
C ALA A 132 -1.36 -27.34 7.39
N LEU A 133 -0.95 -27.54 6.13
CA LEU A 133 -0.95 -28.84 5.47
C LEU A 133 -0.03 -29.85 6.16
N ALA A 134 1.14 -29.41 6.64
CA ALA A 134 2.05 -30.26 7.40
C ALA A 134 1.42 -30.71 8.74
N ALA A 135 0.66 -29.84 9.40
CA ALA A 135 -0.08 -30.19 10.60
C ALA A 135 -1.19 -31.22 10.29
N GLU A 136 -1.93 -31.05 9.20
CA GLU A 136 -2.95 -32.02 8.75
C GLU A 136 -2.32 -33.38 8.39
N LEU A 137 -1.22 -33.39 7.64
CA LEU A 137 -0.47 -34.61 7.33
C LEU A 137 0.01 -35.33 8.58
N LYS A 138 0.45 -34.57 9.61
CA LYS A 138 0.85 -35.15 10.89
C LYS A 138 -0.33 -35.86 11.57
N VAL A 139 -1.52 -35.28 11.51
CA VAL A 139 -2.75 -35.92 12.02
C VAL A 139 -3.07 -37.19 11.23
N LEU A 140 -3.10 -37.13 9.89
CA LEU A 140 -3.40 -38.29 9.06
C LEU A 140 -2.41 -39.44 9.23
N ARG A 141 -1.11 -39.13 9.40
CA ARG A 141 -0.06 -40.13 9.65
C ARG A 141 -0.12 -40.76 11.04
N SER A 142 -0.78 -40.12 12.00
CA SER A 142 -0.94 -40.66 13.35
C SER A 142 -1.92 -41.84 13.40
N THR A 143 -2.81 -41.95 12.41
CA THR A 143 -3.72 -43.09 12.26
C THR A 143 -3.01 -44.24 11.53
N PRO A 144 -2.96 -45.46 12.13
CA PRO A 144 -2.34 -46.62 11.49
C PRO A 144 -3.03 -46.99 10.17
N ILE A 145 -2.25 -47.05 9.08
CA ILE A 145 -2.75 -47.42 7.75
C ILE A 145 -2.70 -48.95 7.62
N ILE A 146 -3.87 -49.60 7.58
CA ILE A 146 -3.98 -51.03 7.29
C ILE A 146 -4.30 -51.20 5.80
N ILE A 147 -3.28 -51.50 4.99
CA ILE A 147 -3.45 -51.73 3.55
C ILE A 147 -3.93 -53.19 3.34
N LYS A 148 -5.18 -53.38 2.94
CA LYS A 148 -5.65 -54.70 2.48
C LYS A 148 -5.01 -55.03 1.13
N ARG A 149 -3.95 -55.84 1.13
CA ARG A 149 -3.41 -56.42 -0.11
C ARG A 149 -4.42 -57.46 -0.62
N ARG A 150 -5.08 -57.19 -1.75
CA ARG A 150 -5.82 -58.24 -2.49
C ARG A 150 -4.78 -59.25 -3.00
N ALA A 151 -4.87 -60.50 -2.54
CA ALA A 151 -4.13 -61.60 -3.14
C ALA A 151 -4.54 -61.69 -4.62
N ARG A 152 -3.58 -61.55 -5.53
CA ARG A 152 -3.78 -61.92 -6.93
C ARG A 152 -3.90 -63.45 -6.94
N THR A 153 -5.08 -63.92 -7.33
CA THR A 153 -5.36 -65.34 -7.64
C THR A 153 -4.80 -65.67 -9.01
#